data_AF-A0A527YQD3-F1
#
_entry.id   AF-A0A527YQD3-F1
#
_cell.length_a   1.000
_cell.length_b   1.000
_cell.length_c   1.000
_cell.angle_alpha   90.00
_cell.angle_beta   90.00
_cell.angle_gamma   90.00
#
_symmetry.space_group_name_H-M   'P 1'
#
loop_
_entity.id
_entity.type
_entity.pdbx_description
1 polymer ?
#
loop_
_entity_poly.entity_id
_entity_poly.type
_entity_poly.pdbx_seq_one_letter_code
_entity_poly.pdbx_strand_id
1 'polypeptide(L)'
;GFIPWPPLIYVAAIAVSIALGLLYPLPWIGGLLGDILFAAGWVALFGVVALWFTAIRTMIRAKTTLHPNAVPDHLVTSGPFAVSRNPIYLANTLLMIGVALISG
;
A
#
# COMPACT_ATOMS: atom_id res chain seq x y z
N GLY A 1 15.90 -15.29 3.53
CA GLY A 1 15.58 -13.90 3.17
C GLY A 1 14.77 -13.31 4.30
N PHE A 2 15.23 -12.24 4.92
CA PHE A 2 14.43 -11.52 5.91
C PHE A 2 13.34 -10.75 5.16
N ILE A 3 12.08 -10.99 5.53
CA ILE A 3 10.98 -10.15 5.05
C ILE A 3 11.31 -8.73 5.54
N PRO A 4 11.38 -7.73 4.64
CA PRO A 4 11.64 -6.36 5.07
C PRO A 4 10.60 -5.96 6.12
N TRP A 5 11.08 -5.42 7.24
CA TRP A 5 10.24 -4.95 8.34
C TRP A 5 9.12 -3.99 7.90
N PRO A 6 9.35 -3.06 6.94
CA PRO A 6 8.33 -2.05 6.67
C PRO A 6 7.02 -2.63 6.14
N PRO A 7 6.96 -3.51 5.10
CA PRO A 7 5.71 -4.16 4.73
C PRO A 7 5.03 -4.93 5.86
N LEU A 8 5.80 -5.60 6.72
CA LEU A 8 5.26 -6.39 7.83
C LEU A 8 4.55 -5.49 8.86
N ILE A 9 5.11 -4.32 9.15
CA ILE A 9 4.52 -3.33 10.05
C ILE A 9 3.16 -2.85 9.51
N TYR A 10 3.04 -2.59 8.21
CA TYR A 10 1.75 -2.21 7.61
C TYR A 10 0.71 -3.32 7.72
N VAL A 11 1.07 -4.57 7.40
CA VAL A 11 0.14 -5.70 7.51
C VAL A 11 -0.31 -5.91 8.95
N ALA A 12 0.62 -5.85 9.91
CA ALA A 12 0.29 -5.96 11.33
C ALA A 12 -0.61 -4.82 11.80
N ALA A 13 -0.30 -3.57 11.42
CA ALA A 13 -1.13 -2.41 11.75
C ALA A 13 -2.55 -2.52 11.18
N ILE A 14 -2.68 -2.98 9.93
CA ILE A 14 -3.98 -3.21 9.29
C ILE A 14 -4.76 -4.31 10.03
N ALA A 15 -4.11 -5.43 10.34
CA ALA A 15 -4.76 -6.53 11.06
C ALA A 15 -5.27 -6.08 12.44
N VAL A 16 -4.45 -5.31 13.18
CA VAL A 16 -4.85 -4.72 14.47
C VAL A 16 -6.00 -3.73 14.29
N SER A 17 -5.95 -2.87 13.28
CA SER A 17 -7.01 -1.90 12.97
C SER A 17 -8.34 -2.60 12.71
N ILE A 18 -8.36 -3.64 11.88
CA ILE A 18 -9.57 -4.42 11.58
C ILE A 18 -10.08 -5.13 12.84
N ALA A 19 -9.19 -5.77 13.61
CA ALA A 19 -9.58 -6.45 14.85
C ALA A 19 -10.20 -5.47 15.86
N LEU A 20 -9.62 -4.28 16.02
CA LEU A 20 -10.17 -3.24 16.88
C LEU A 20 -11.53 -2.74 16.38
N GLY A 21 -11.69 -2.53 15.07
CA GLY A 21 -12.98 -2.13 14.49
C GLY A 21 -14.08 -3.18 14.69
N LEU A 22 -13.73 -4.46 14.66
CA LEU A 22 -14.67 -5.56 14.93
C LEU A 22 -15.00 -5.72 16.42
N LEU A 23 -14.04 -5.49 17.32
CA LEU A 23 -14.21 -5.65 18.77
C LEU A 23 -14.82 -4.42 19.45
N TYR A 24 -14.54 -3.22 18.93
CA TYR A 24 -14.99 -1.95 19.49
C TYR A 24 -15.38 -0.98 18.35
N PRO A 25 -16.52 -1.22 17.67
CA PRO A 25 -16.96 -0.41 16.55
C PRO A 25 -17.28 1.01 17.02
N LEU A 26 -16.54 1.98 16.50
CA LEU A 26 -16.79 3.40 16.73
C LEU A 26 -17.79 3.94 15.70
N PRO A 27 -18.54 5.01 16.03
CA PRO A 27 -19.38 5.68 15.05
C PRO A 27 -18.53 6.18 13.87
N TRP A 28 -18.89 5.75 12.67
CA TRP A 28 -18.27 6.20 11.43
C TRP A 28 -19.16 7.19 10.66
N ILE A 29 -18.58 7.83 9.64
CA ILE A 29 -19.29 8.72 8.73
C ILE A 29 -20.31 7.89 7.92
N GLY A 30 -21.60 8.10 8.18
CA GLY A 30 -22.70 7.45 7.49
C GLY A 30 -23.25 8.24 6.29
N GLY A 31 -24.29 7.68 5.66
CA GLY A 31 -25.00 8.29 4.53
C GLY A 31 -24.16 8.36 3.25
N LEU A 32 -24.55 9.25 2.33
CA LEU A 32 -23.90 9.38 1.01
C LEU A 32 -22.37 9.59 1.09
N LEU A 33 -21.91 10.37 2.07
CA LEU A 33 -20.47 10.58 2.24
C LEU A 33 -19.75 9.29 2.64
N GLY A 34 -20.36 8.48 3.50
CA GLY A 34 -19.84 7.16 3.86
C GLY A 34 -19.73 6.23 2.65
N ASP A 35 -20.75 6.18 1.80
CA ASP A 35 -20.76 5.36 0.57
C ASP A 35 -19.67 5.80 -0.41
N ILE A 36 -19.45 7.13 -0.55
CA ILE A 36 -18.36 7.68 -1.38
C ILE A 36 -17.01 7.30 -0.81
N LEU A 37 -16.81 7.40 0.51
CA LEU A 37 -15.54 7.03 1.16
C LEU A 37 -15.26 5.54 1.00
N PHE A 38 -16.27 4.69 1.16
CA PHE A 38 -16.16 3.24 0.92
C PHE A 38 -15.74 2.94 -0.52
N ALA A 39 -16.38 3.57 -1.51
CA ALA A 39 -16.01 3.42 -2.92
C ALA A 39 -14.59 3.94 -3.20
N ALA A 40 -14.21 5.09 -2.63
CA ALA A 40 -12.88 5.66 -2.74
C ALA A 40 -11.81 4.73 -2.13
N GLY A 41 -12.13 4.04 -1.04
CA GLY A 41 -11.28 3.02 -0.44
C GLY A 41 -10.99 1.86 -1.40
N TRP A 42 -12.00 1.35 -2.10
CA TRP A 42 -11.80 0.32 -3.13
C TRP A 42 -10.97 0.82 -4.31
N VAL A 43 -11.22 2.04 -4.79
CA VAL A 43 -10.40 2.68 -5.83
C VAL A 43 -8.94 2.78 -5.37
N ALA A 44 -8.70 3.16 -4.11
CA ALA A 44 -7.36 3.19 -3.53
C ALA A 44 -6.72 1.80 -3.54
N LEU A 45 -7.44 0.73 -3.16
CA LEU A 45 -6.93 -0.65 -3.22
C LEU A 45 -6.56 -1.09 -4.64
N PHE A 46 -7.34 -0.72 -5.67
CA PHE A 46 -6.93 -0.95 -7.06
C PHE A 46 -5.64 -0.20 -7.42
N GLY A 47 -5.50 1.03 -6.91
CA GLY A 47 -4.27 1.81 -7.03
C GLY A 47 -3.05 1.14 -6.39
N VAL A 48 -3.22 0.50 -5.23
CA VAL A 48 -2.16 -0.29 -4.57
C VAL A 48 -1.67 -1.41 -5.47
N VAL A 49 -2.59 -2.22 -6.01
CA VAL A 49 -2.26 -3.34 -6.89
C VAL A 49 -1.53 -2.83 -8.14
N ALA A 50 -2.02 -1.75 -8.76
CA ALA A 50 -1.39 -1.14 -9.92
C ALA A 50 0.03 -0.63 -9.61
N LEU A 51 0.23 0.05 -8.48
CA LEU A 51 1.54 0.55 -8.06
C LEU A 51 2.52 -0.59 -7.77
N TRP A 52 2.12 -1.62 -7.02
CA TRP A 52 2.96 -2.79 -6.77
C TRP A 52 3.34 -3.50 -8.05
N PHE A 53 2.35 -3.82 -8.90
CA PHE A 53 2.60 -4.54 -10.15
C PHE A 53 3.54 -3.75 -11.06
N THR A 54 3.29 -2.46 -11.26
CA THR A 54 4.13 -1.63 -12.12
C THR A 54 5.52 -1.40 -11.54
N ALA A 55 5.67 -1.25 -10.21
CA ALA A 55 6.96 -1.09 -9.55
C ALA A 55 7.81 -2.37 -9.69
N ILE A 56 7.24 -3.52 -9.36
CA ILE A 56 7.90 -4.82 -9.48
C ILE A 56 8.28 -5.09 -10.94
N ARG A 57 7.36 -4.86 -11.88
CA ARG A 57 7.63 -5.02 -13.32
C ARG A 57 8.78 -4.15 -13.80
N THR A 58 8.84 -2.90 -13.33
CA THR A 58 9.91 -1.96 -13.68
C THR A 58 11.25 -2.40 -13.10
N MET A 59 11.30 -2.88 -11.85
CA MET A 59 12.52 -3.43 -11.25
C MET A 59 13.01 -4.70 -11.96
N ILE A 60 12.10 -5.62 -12.29
CA ILE A 60 12.41 -6.84 -13.05
C ILE A 60 12.99 -6.49 -14.43
N ARG A 61 12.38 -5.53 -15.15
CA ARG A 61 12.86 -5.07 -16.46
C ARG A 61 14.22 -4.41 -16.38
N ALA A 62 14.48 -3.67 -15.30
CA ALA A 62 15.77 -3.06 -15.05
C ALA A 62 16.83 -4.12 -14.69
N LYS A 63 16.43 -5.34 -14.28
CA LYS A 63 17.33 -6.37 -13.72
C LYS A 63 18.01 -5.90 -12.44
N THR A 64 17.31 -5.09 -11.65
CA THR A 64 17.78 -4.65 -10.33
C THR A 64 17.23 -5.54 -9.23
N THR A 65 17.92 -5.56 -8.09
CA THR A 65 17.54 -6.37 -6.93
C THR A 65 16.22 -5.89 -6.32
N LEU A 66 15.31 -6.84 -6.05
CA LEU A 66 14.10 -6.59 -5.25
C LEU A 66 14.41 -6.55 -3.74
N HIS A 67 15.65 -6.86 -3.34
CA HIS A 67 16.03 -6.92 -1.95
C HIS A 67 16.29 -5.49 -1.43
N PRO A 68 15.48 -4.97 -0.49
CA PRO A 68 15.58 -3.58 -0.06
C PRO A 68 16.88 -3.25 0.68
N ASN A 69 17.60 -4.27 1.17
CA ASN A 69 18.90 -4.11 1.83
C ASN A 69 20.08 -4.41 0.90
N ALA A 70 19.85 -4.74 -0.37
CA ALA A 70 20.92 -4.92 -1.33
C ALA A 70 21.29 -3.57 -1.97
N VAL A 71 22.57 -3.39 -2.29
CA VAL A 71 23.03 -2.23 -3.05
C VAL A 71 22.42 -2.34 -4.45
N PRO A 72 21.66 -1.34 -4.93
CA PRO A 72 21.11 -1.37 -6.28
C PRO A 72 22.24 -1.32 -7.31
N ASP A 73 22.23 -2.21 -8.29
CA ASP A 73 23.25 -2.25 -9.36
C ASP A 73 23.18 -1.00 -10.27
N HIS A 74 22.00 -0.39 -10.37
CA HIS A 74 21.75 0.86 -11.10
C HIS A 74 20.45 1.51 -10.62
N LEU A 75 20.37 2.83 -10.76
CA LEU A 75 19.21 3.63 -10.37
C LEU A 75 18.09 3.50 -11.41
N VAL A 76 16.88 3.19 -10.95
CA VAL A 76 15.68 3.13 -11.81
C VAL A 76 14.85 4.39 -11.61
N THR A 77 14.61 5.15 -12.68
CA THR A 77 13.90 6.44 -12.64
C THR A 77 12.65 6.49 -13.52
N SER A 78 12.25 5.37 -14.11
CA SER A 78 11.11 5.27 -15.03
C SER A 78 9.87 4.66 -14.38
N GLY A 79 8.71 4.88 -15.00
CA GLY A 79 7.43 4.37 -14.49
C GLY A 79 7.10 4.94 -13.11
N PRO A 80 6.66 4.12 -12.13
CA PRO A 80 6.29 4.62 -10.80
C PRO A 80 7.48 5.20 -10.02
N PHE A 81 8.72 4.81 -10.36
CA PHE A 81 9.93 5.37 -9.76
C PHE A 81 10.22 6.82 -10.22
N ALA A 82 9.55 7.32 -11.26
CA ALA A 82 9.62 8.72 -11.68
C ALA A 82 8.82 9.65 -10.74
N VAL A 83 7.77 9.12 -10.11
CA VAL A 83 6.88 9.87 -9.22
C VAL A 83 7.37 9.81 -7.77
N SER A 84 7.77 8.62 -7.31
CA SER A 84 8.28 8.40 -5.96
C SER A 84 9.55 7.55 -6.02
N ARG A 85 10.54 7.86 -5.17
CA ARG A 85 11.73 7.01 -5.01
C ARG A 85 11.40 5.64 -4.42
N ASN A 86 10.27 5.51 -3.73
CA ASN A 86 9.86 4.33 -2.98
C ASN A 86 8.39 3.96 -3.29
N PRO A 87 8.06 3.58 -4.53
CA PRO A 87 6.67 3.37 -4.95
C PRO A 87 5.98 2.20 -4.22
N ILE A 88 6.74 1.20 -3.75
CA ILE A 88 6.20 0.09 -2.93
C ILE A 88 5.73 0.60 -1.56
N TYR A 89 6.46 1.52 -0.94
CA TYR A 89 6.06 2.13 0.33
C TYR A 89 4.87 3.06 0.15
N LEU A 90 4.83 3.80 -0.96
CA LEU A 90 3.66 4.61 -1.32
C LEU A 90 2.41 3.74 -1.44
N ALA A 91 2.51 2.58 -2.08
CA ALA A 91 1.43 1.60 -2.16
C ALA A 91 1.02 1.08 -0.77
N ASN A 92 1.96 0.84 0.15
CA ASN A 92 1.62 0.41 1.52
C ASN A 92 0.87 1.48 2.32
N THR A 93 1.26 2.75 2.20
CA THR A 93 0.51 3.86 2.82
C THR A 93 -0.88 4.00 2.21
N LEU A 94 -1.00 3.88 0.88
CA LEU A 94 -2.29 3.91 0.20
C LEU A 94 -3.18 2.72 0.61
N LEU A 95 -2.58 1.55 0.85
CA LEU A 95 -3.27 0.37 1.37
C LEU A 95 -3.86 0.66 2.76
N MET A 96 -3.09 1.28 3.65
CA MET A 96 -3.57 1.64 4.99
C MET A 96 -4.76 2.62 4.92
N ILE A 97 -4.68 3.64 4.06
CA ILE A 97 -5.77 4.59 3.83
C ILE A 97 -6.99 3.88 3.24
N GLY A 98 -6.79 3.06 2.21
CA GLY A 98 -7.87 2.35 1.52
C GLY A 98 -8.63 1.42 2.45
N VAL A 99 -7.92 0.65 3.29
CA VAL A 99 -8.54 -0.21 4.30
C VAL A 99 -9.31 0.60 5.33
N ALA A 100 -8.72 1.69 5.87
CA ALA A 100 -9.40 2.54 6.84
C ALA A 100 -10.72 3.09 6.28
N LEU A 101 -10.73 3.57 5.02
CA LEU A 101 -11.95 4.08 4.38
C LEU A 101 -13.02 3.00 4.16
N ILE A 102 -12.61 1.74 3.93
CA ILE A 102 -13.53 0.61 3.74
C ILE A 102 -14.10 0.13 5.08
N SER A 103 -13.26 0.06 6.11
CA SER A 103 -13.65 -0.47 7.42
C SER A 103 -14.40 0.53 8.28
N GLY A 104 -14.18 1.83 8.06
CA GLY A 104 -14.64 2.90 8.93
C GLY A 104 -13.74 3.06 10.15
#